data_AF-A0AAV9IYD5-F1
#
_entry.id   AF-A0AAV9IYD5-F1
#
_cell.length_a   1.000
_cell.length_b   1.000
_cell.length_c   1.000
_cell.angle_alpha   90.00
_cell.angle_beta   90.00
_cell.angle_gamma   90.00
#
_symmetry.space_group_name_H-M   'P 1'
#
loop_
_entity.id
_entity.type
_entity.pdbx_description
1 polymer ?
#
loop_
_entity_poly.entity_id
_entity_poly.type
_entity_poly.pdbx_seq_one_letter_code
_entity_poly.pdbx_strand_id
1 'polypeptide(L)'
;MSSSCRELFDCMLRCLSDSECVKHHPHPERALAECARHDAEGVSDACRGTISAYAACRRAQIDPARRIRGNPAASIKYQAP
;
A
#
# COMPACT_ATOMS: atom_id res chain seq x y z
N MET A 1 3.70 -16.55 -10.89
CA MET A 1 4.46 -15.54 -11.65
C MET A 1 4.80 -14.40 -10.71
N SER A 2 6.02 -13.88 -10.73
CA SER A 2 6.50 -12.89 -9.76
C SER A 2 5.90 -11.48 -10.01
N SER A 3 4.63 -11.27 -9.64
CA SER A 3 3.88 -10.00 -9.68
C SER A 3 4.18 -9.10 -8.46
N SER A 4 5.42 -9.11 -8.00
CA SER A 4 5.78 -9.15 -6.59
C SER A 4 5.28 -8.03 -5.68
N CYS A 5 4.97 -6.81 -6.12
CA CYS A 5 4.26 -5.79 -5.31
C CYS A 5 3.23 -4.97 -6.11
N ARG A 6 3.01 -5.29 -7.38
CA ARG A 6 2.18 -4.46 -8.27
C ARG A 6 0.69 -4.55 -7.86
N GLU A 7 0.23 -5.74 -7.52
CA GLU A 7 -1.14 -5.95 -7.05
C GLU A 7 -1.41 -5.20 -5.73
N LEU A 8 -0.43 -5.18 -4.81
CA LEU A 8 -0.50 -4.39 -3.58
C LEU A 8 -0.54 -2.88 -3.86
N PHE A 9 0.21 -2.43 -4.87
CA PHE A 9 0.19 -1.04 -5.30
C PHE A 9 -1.17 -0.65 -5.88
N ASP A 10 -1.75 -1.47 -6.76
CA ASP A 10 -3.05 -1.20 -7.36
C ASP A 10 -4.18 -1.19 -6.30
N CYS A 11 -4.11 -2.09 -5.31
CA CYS A 11 -5.01 -2.07 -4.15
C CYS A 11 -4.87 -0.80 -3.32
N MET A 12 -3.62 -0.40 -3.01
CA MET A 12 -3.33 0.82 -2.25
C MET A 12 -3.85 2.06 -2.99
N LEU A 13 -3.63 2.14 -4.31
CA LEU A 13 -4.13 3.26 -5.13
C LEU A 13 -5.65 3.35 -5.10
N ARG A 14 -6.36 2.24 -5.33
CA ARG A 14 -7.83 2.21 -5.27
C ARG A 14 -8.33 2.69 -3.91
N CYS A 15 -7.74 2.18 -2.83
CA CYS A 15 -8.14 2.55 -1.48
C CYS A 15 -7.93 4.05 -1.21
N LEU A 16 -6.78 4.59 -1.61
CA LEU A 16 -6.47 6.00 -1.43
C LEU A 16 -7.33 6.92 -2.31
N SER A 17 -7.63 6.53 -3.55
CA SER A 17 -8.50 7.29 -4.45
C SER A 17 -9.90 7.52 -3.87
N ASP A 18 -10.40 6.57 -3.08
CA ASP A 18 -11.70 6.69 -2.41
C ASP A 18 -11.63 7.40 -1.04
N SER A 19 -10.43 7.66 -0.52
CA SER A 19 -10.24 8.28 0.79
C SER A 19 -10.52 9.78 0.78
N GLU A 20 -11.05 10.27 1.91
CA GLU A 20 -11.31 11.70 2.11
C GLU A 20 -10.02 12.53 2.04
N CYS A 21 -8.88 11.94 2.45
CA CYS A 21 -7.57 12.57 2.34
C CYS A 21 -7.26 12.99 0.89
N VAL A 22 -7.46 12.09 -0.09
CA VAL A 22 -7.15 12.39 -1.50
C VAL A 22 -8.19 13.32 -2.11
N LYS A 23 -9.47 13.11 -1.80
CA LYS A 23 -10.58 13.91 -2.36
C LYS A 23 -10.54 15.38 -1.92
N HIS A 24 -10.09 15.65 -0.70
CA HIS A 24 -10.03 17.00 -0.15
C HIS A 24 -8.61 17.60 -0.13
N HIS A 25 -7.65 16.92 -0.75
CA HIS A 25 -6.27 17.40 -0.76
C HIS A 25 -6.13 18.69 -1.58
N PRO A 26 -5.42 19.73 -1.08
CA PRO A 26 -5.21 20.98 -1.81
C PRO A 26 -4.38 20.82 -3.09
N HIS A 27 -3.57 19.75 -3.15
CA HIS A 27 -2.64 19.45 -4.24
C HIS A 27 -2.93 18.05 -4.80
N PRO A 28 -3.81 17.89 -5.82
CA PRO A 28 -4.21 16.59 -6.33
C PRO A 28 -3.04 15.77 -6.91
N GLU A 29 -2.03 16.44 -7.47
CA GLU A 29 -0.82 15.82 -8.00
C GLU A 29 0.09 15.21 -6.92
N ARG A 30 -0.02 15.68 -5.67
CA ARG A 30 0.73 15.16 -4.50
C ARG A 30 -0.13 14.34 -3.54
N ALA A 31 -1.44 14.42 -3.68
CA ALA A 31 -2.42 13.83 -2.76
C ALA A 31 -2.16 12.35 -2.49
N LEU A 32 -1.96 11.53 -3.53
CA LEU A 32 -1.68 10.10 -3.36
C LEU A 32 -0.39 9.84 -2.56
N ALA A 33 0.66 10.63 -2.76
CA ALA A 33 1.93 10.44 -2.07
C ALA A 33 1.88 10.94 -0.62
N GLU A 34 1.17 12.04 -0.37
CA GLU A 34 1.00 12.61 0.97
C GLU A 34 0.02 11.78 1.81
N CYS A 35 -1.09 11.33 1.22
CA CYS A 35 -2.06 10.44 1.87
C CYS A 35 -1.53 9.00 2.07
N ALA A 36 -0.52 8.58 1.32
CA ALA A 36 0.15 7.29 1.56
C ALA A 36 1.09 7.31 2.78
N ARG A 37 1.29 8.47 3.43
CA ARG A 37 2.13 8.56 4.63
C ARG A 37 1.38 8.02 5.86
N HIS A 38 2.13 7.47 6.81
CA HIS A 38 1.58 6.81 8.00
C HIS A 38 0.81 7.79 8.93
N ASP A 39 1.03 9.08 8.80
CA ASP A 39 0.47 10.17 9.59
C ASP A 39 -0.64 10.96 8.87
N ALA A 40 -1.03 10.55 7.66
CA ALA A 40 -2.08 11.25 6.92
C ALA A 40 -3.44 11.11 7.60
N GLU A 41 -4.10 12.23 7.90
CA GLU A 41 -5.49 12.27 8.38
C GLU A 41 -6.48 11.97 7.23
N GLY A 42 -7.66 11.44 7.56
CA GLY A 42 -8.68 11.11 6.53
C GLY A 42 -8.40 9.82 5.73
N VAL A 43 -7.44 9.01 6.17
CA VAL A 43 -7.15 7.67 5.62
C VAL A 43 -7.65 6.60 6.59
N SER A 44 -8.50 5.70 6.10
CA SER A 44 -9.08 4.60 6.90
C SER A 44 -8.03 3.56 7.28
N ASP A 45 -8.27 2.85 8.39
CA ASP A 45 -7.37 1.78 8.86
C ASP A 45 -7.20 0.65 7.84
N ALA A 46 -8.24 0.37 7.05
CA ALA A 46 -8.18 -0.57 5.94
C ALA A 46 -7.15 -0.13 4.88
N CYS A 47 -7.13 1.15 4.50
CA CYS A 47 -6.14 1.68 3.57
C CYS A 47 -4.73 1.68 4.19
N ARG A 48 -4.59 1.99 5.48
CA ARG A 48 -3.29 1.88 6.19
C ARG A 48 -2.72 0.47 6.11
N GLY A 49 -3.55 -0.56 6.23
CA GLY A 49 -3.14 -1.95 6.04
C GLY A 49 -2.51 -2.22 4.67
N THR A 50 -3.12 -1.71 3.59
CA THR A 50 -2.60 -1.86 2.22
C THR A 50 -1.30 -1.08 2.00
N ILE A 51 -1.17 0.12 2.57
CA ILE A 51 0.06 0.92 2.53
C ILE A 51 1.20 0.17 3.21
N SER A 52 0.96 -0.37 4.41
CA SER A 52 1.95 -1.16 5.15
C SER A 52 2.36 -2.42 4.39
N ALA A 53 1.41 -3.13 3.78
CA ALA A 53 1.70 -4.31 2.97
C ALA A 53 2.56 -3.98 1.75
N TYR A 54 2.22 -2.91 1.01
CA TYR A 54 3.01 -2.43 -0.12
C TYR A 54 4.42 -1.99 0.30
N ALA A 55 4.56 -1.26 1.41
CA ALA A 55 5.84 -0.84 1.95
C ALA A 55 6.72 -2.03 2.38
N ALA A 56 6.14 -3.01 3.08
CA ALA A 56 6.83 -4.24 3.47
C ALA A 56 7.30 -5.02 2.24
N CYS A 57 6.45 -5.10 1.23
CA CYS A 57 6.75 -5.74 -0.03
C CYS A 57 7.93 -5.07 -0.78
N ARG A 58 7.88 -3.74 -0.91
CA ARG A 58 8.97 -2.93 -1.50
C ARG A 58 10.29 -3.14 -0.75
N ARG A 59 10.25 -3.13 0.58
CA ARG A 59 11.43 -3.39 1.43
C ARG A 59 12.00 -4.79 1.18
N ALA A 60 11.14 -5.81 1.03
CA ALA A 60 11.58 -7.18 0.75
C ALA A 60 12.16 -7.38 -0.66
N GLN A 61 11.83 -6.51 -1.63
CA GLN A 61 12.48 -6.51 -2.95
C GLN A 61 13.86 -5.86 -2.94
N ILE A 62 14.06 -4.84 -2.09
CA ILE A 62 15.33 -4.10 -1.99
C ILE A 62 16.33 -4.87 -1.09
N ASP A 63 15.83 -5.59 -0.09
CA ASP A 63 16.66 -6.40 0.83
C ASP A 63 16.71 -7.88 0.39
N PRO A 64 17.83 -8.34 -0.23
CA PRO A 64 17.95 -9.73 -0.66
C PRO A 64 17.87 -10.75 0.49
N ALA A 65 18.15 -10.36 1.74
CA ALA A 65 18.06 -11.26 2.89
C ALA A 65 16.60 -11.63 3.22
N ARG A 66 15.64 -10.73 2.94
CA ARG A 66 14.19 -11.00 3.11
C ARG A 66 13.59 -11.79 1.95
N ARG A 67 14.23 -11.77 0.78
CA ARG A 67 13.84 -12.58 -0.38
C ARG A 67 14.06 -14.09 -0.15
N ILE A 68 15.10 -14.45 0.61
CA ILE A 68 15.46 -15.86 0.89
C ILE A 68 14.57 -16.48 1.99
N ARG A 69 14.16 -15.70 3.00
CA ARG A 69 13.33 -16.21 4.13
C ARG A 69 11.84 -16.36 3.83
N GLY A 70 11.39 -15.95 2.64
CA GLY A 70 9.97 -15.87 2.31
C GLY A 70 9.31 -14.66 2.98
N ASN A 71 8.53 -13.89 2.21
CA ASN A 71 7.79 -12.76 2.75
C ASN A 71 6.49 -13.28 3.41
N PRO A 72 6.33 -13.23 4.74
CA PRO A 72 5.09 -13.66 5.39
C PRO A 72 3.88 -12.84 4.93
N ALA A 73 4.08 -11.57 4.49
CA ALA A 73 3.01 -10.73 3.98
C ALA A 73 2.54 -11.10 2.56
N ALA A 74 3.28 -11.91 1.81
CA ALA A 74 2.85 -12.41 0.49
C ALA A 74 1.79 -13.52 0.60
N SER A 75 1.47 -13.96 1.82
CA SER A 75 0.43 -14.97 2.09
C SER A 75 -0.93 -14.38 2.48
N ILE A 76 -1.06 -13.05 2.51
CA ILE A 76 -2.36 -12.39 2.69
C ILE A 76 -3.15 -12.56 1.38
N LYS A 77 -3.90 -13.67 1.29
CA LYS A 77 -4.94 -13.83 0.28
C LYS A 77 -5.99 -12.75 0.55
N TYR A 78 -6.05 -11.74 -0.32
CA TYR A 78 -7.18 -10.83 -0.37
C TYR A 78 -8.42 -11.66 -0.77
N GLN A 79 -9.21 -12.06 0.21
CA GLN A 79 -10.53 -12.64 0.00
C GLN A 79 -11.50 -11.46 -0.13
N ALA A 80 -11.87 -11.12 -1.35
CA ALA A 80 -12.96 -10.20 -1.62
C ALA A 80 -14.30 -10.83 -1.18
N PRO A 81 -15.26 -10.07 -0.64
CA PRO A 81 -16.65 -10.50 -0.54
C PRO A 81 -17.30 -10.65 -1.92
#